data_AF-A0A1V6PP44-F1
#
_entry.id   AF-A0A1V6PP44-F1
#
_cell.length_a   1.000
_cell.length_b   1.000
_cell.length_c   1.000
_cell.angle_alpha   90.00
_cell.angle_beta   90.00
_cell.angle_gamma   90.00
#
_symmetry.space_group_name_H-M   'P 1'
#
loop_
_entity.id
_entity.type
_entity.pdbx_description
1 polymer ?
#
loop_
_entity_poly.entity_id
_entity_poly.type
_entity_poly.pdbx_seq_one_letter_code
_entity_poly.pdbx_strand_id
1 'polypeptide(L)' 'MADNSSDKVSYTELELQRCFEIIQGNKKVPQAKCLGCFKIRAKNTTRQSEHVNKCIKAQALMDPETATGKKQKLL' A
#
# COMPACT_ATOMS: atom_id res chain seq x y z
N MET A 1 2.70 27.06 -21.13
CA MET A 1 3.61 26.03 -20.60
C MET A 1 2.79 25.24 -19.60
N ALA A 2 2.40 24.01 -19.94
CA ALA A 2 1.53 23.20 -19.09
C ALA A 2 2.31 22.79 -17.83
N ASP A 3 1.81 23.22 -16.68
CA ASP A 3 2.26 22.79 -15.36
C ASP A 3 2.00 21.29 -15.26
N ASN A 4 3.02 20.49 -15.58
CA ASN A 4 2.99 19.05 -15.43
C ASN A 4 3.23 18.79 -13.93
N SER A 5 2.20 19.08 -13.13
CA SER A 5 2.13 18.77 -11.71
C SER A 5 2.38 17.28 -11.59
N SER A 6 3.63 16.93 -11.32
CA SER A 6 4.02 15.58 -10.95
C SER A 6 3.50 15.42 -9.52
N ASP A 7 2.18 15.21 -9.42
CA ASP A 7 1.47 14.93 -8.19
C ASP A 7 2.16 13.73 -7.55
N LYS A 8 3.08 14.01 -6.63
CA LYS A 8 3.63 13.00 -5.75
C LYS A 8 2.49 12.61 -4.85
N VAL A 9 1.70 11.62 -5.27
CA VAL A 9 0.58 11.07 -4.52
C VAL A 9 1.13 10.62 -3.17
N SER A 10 0.96 11.49 -2.17
CA SER A 10 1.35 11.26 -0.79
C SER A 10 0.17 10.60 -0.10
N TYR A 11 0.20 9.27 0.02
CA TYR A 11 -0.76 8.54 0.83
C TYR A 11 -0.58 8.85 2.30
N THR A 12 -1.69 9.09 2.99
CA THR A 12 -1.72 9.21 4.45
C THR A 12 -1.41 7.87 5.12
N GLU A 13 -0.95 7.89 6.37
CA GLU A 13 -0.70 6.66 7.13
C GLU A 13 -1.96 5.77 7.23
N LEU A 14 -3.13 6.38 7.35
CA LEU A 14 -4.43 5.72 7.37
C LEU A 14 -4.75 4.99 6.05
N GLU A 15 -4.46 5.59 4.91
CA GLU A 15 -4.64 4.94 3.60
C GLU A 15 -3.69 3.77 3.40
N LEU A 16 -2.43 3.93 3.82
CA LEU A 16 -1.45 2.85 3.79
C LEU A 16 -1.87 1.69 4.69
N GLN A 17 -2.54 1.95 5.82
CA GLN A 17 -3.04 0.90 6.71
C GLN A 17 -4.15 0.04 6.08
N ARG A 18 -4.83 0.50 5.01
CA ARG A 18 -5.83 -0.31 4.30
C ARG A 18 -5.21 -1.42 3.47
N CYS A 19 -4.01 -1.20 2.96
CA CYS A 19 -3.35 -2.13 2.04
C CYS A 19 -2.06 -2.75 2.61
N PHE A 20 -1.65 -2.39 3.81
CA PHE A 20 -0.51 -2.97 4.51
C PHE A 20 -0.84 -3.41 5.94
N GLU A 21 -0.30 -4.56 6.32
CA GLU A 21 -0.25 -5.06 7.69
C GLU A 21 1.12 -4.71 8.31
N ILE A 22 1.13 -4.16 9.52
CA ILE A 22 2.37 -3.86 10.23
C ILE A 22 2.90 -5.15 10.85
N ILE A 23 4.13 -5.51 10.46
CA ILE A 23 4.87 -6.64 11.04
C ILE A 23 6.00 -6.06 11.88
N GLN A 24 5.88 -6.22 13.19
CA GLN A 24 6.99 -5.98 14.10
C GLN A 24 7.90 -7.22 14.10
N GLY A 25 9.08 -7.08 13.48
CA GLY A 25 10.20 -8.00 13.69
C GLY A 25 11.18 -7.42 14.70
N ASN A 26 12.21 -8.20 15.09
CA ASN A 26 13.35 -7.76 15.93
C ASN A 26 14.23 -6.66 15.31
N LYS A 27 13.73 -5.90 14.32
CA LYS A 27 14.47 -4.86 13.59
C LYS A 27 14.11 -3.48 14.14
N LYS A 28 15.09 -2.57 14.10
CA LYS A 28 14.97 -1.16 14.53
C LYS A 28 13.89 -0.36 13.77
N VAL A 29 13.39 -0.88 12.64
CA VAL A 29 12.38 -0.21 11.81
C VAL A 29 11.17 -1.13 11.65
N PRO A 30 9.95 -0.67 11.97
CA PRO A 30 8.73 -1.44 11.75
C PRO A 30 8.58 -1.78 10.26
N GLN A 31 8.19 -3.01 9.96
CA GLN A 31 7.96 -3.45 8.60
C GLN A 31 6.46 -3.43 8.29
N ALA A 32 6.11 -3.24 7.02
CA ALA A 32 4.77 -3.23 6.51
C ALA A 32 4.68 -4.25 5.37
N LYS A 33 3.77 -5.23 5.49
CA LYS A 33 3.53 -6.25 4.47
C LYS A 33 2.30 -5.86 3.67
N CYS A 34 2.47 -5.70 2.36
CA CYS A 34 1.35 -5.40 1.48
C CYS A 34 0.37 -6.58 1.48
N LEU A 35 -0.91 -6.34 1.75
CA LEU A 35 -1.95 -7.36 1.73
C LEU A 35 -2.29 -7.84 0.31
N GLY A 36 -2.04 -7.00 -0.71
CA GLY A 36 -2.27 -7.36 -2.10
C GLY A 36 -1.22 -8.31 -2.69
N CYS A 37 0.06 -8.04 -2.45
CA CYS A 37 1.17 -8.80 -3.05
C CYS A 37 2.08 -9.53 -2.05
N PHE A 38 1.78 -9.43 -0.75
CA PHE A 38 2.54 -10.02 0.35
C PHE A 38 4.02 -9.60 0.46
N LYS A 39 4.45 -8.58 -0.29
CA LYS A 39 5.82 -8.04 -0.19
C LYS A 39 5.99 -7.21 1.08
N ILE A 40 7.12 -7.40 1.74
CA ILE A 40 7.51 -6.65 2.94
C ILE A 40 8.26 -5.38 2.53
N ARG A 41 7.89 -4.25 3.14
CA ARG A 41 8.50 -2.93 2.98
C ARG A 41 8.78 -2.35 4.36
N ALA A 42 9.65 -1.34 4.45
CA ALA A 42 9.81 -0.58 5.68
C ALA A 42 8.63 0.40 5.80
N LYS A 43 8.01 0.46 6.99
CA LYS A 43 6.91 1.38 7.29
C LYS A 43 7.42 2.82 7.18
N ASN A 44 6.55 3.73 6.72
CA ASN A 44 6.78 5.19 6.66
C ASN A 44 7.99 5.57 5.78
N THR A 45 8.26 4.76 4.75
CA THR A 45 9.29 5.08 3.76
C THR A 45 8.65 5.50 2.45
N THR A 46 9.33 6.36 1.68
CA THR A 46 8.93 6.69 0.30
C THR A 46 8.73 5.44 -0.55
N ARG A 47 9.49 4.38 -0.28
CA ARG A 47 9.34 3.08 -0.95
C ARG A 47 8.02 2.37 -0.66
N GLN A 48 7.37 2.67 0.47
CA GLN A 48 6.05 2.15 0.81
C GLN A 48 4.98 2.84 -0.05
N SER A 49 4.99 4.17 -0.15
CA SER A 49 4.05 4.92 -0.98
C SER A 49 4.26 4.67 -2.48
N GLU A 50 5.52 4.59 -2.94
CA GLU A 50 5.83 4.16 -4.30
C GLU A 50 5.33 2.75 -4.60
N HIS A 51 5.35 1.85 -3.61
CA HIS A 51 4.86 0.49 -3.81
C HIS A 51 3.37 0.48 -4.11
N VAL A 52 2.58 1.28 -3.40
CA VAL A 52 1.13 1.40 -3.63
C VAL A 52 0.82 1.82 -5.05
N ASN A 53 1.48 2.88 -5.53
CA ASN A 53 1.34 3.36 -6.92
C ASN A 53 1.69 2.29 -7.96
N LYS A 54 2.63 1.38 -7.66
CA LYS A 54 3.08 0.32 -8.57
C LYS A 54 2.32 -1.00 -8.38
N CYS A 55 1.57 -1.15 -7.29
CA CYS A 55 0.93 -2.41 -6.90
C CYS A 55 -0.56 -2.31 -7.14
N ILE A 56 -1.01 -2.79 -8.30
CA ILE A 56 -2.42 -2.85 -8.69
C ILE A 56 -3.29 -3.49 -7.58
N LYS A 57 -2.77 -4.54 -6.93
CA LYS A 57 -3.48 -5.21 -5.83
C LYS A 57 -3.55 -4.38 -4.56
N ALA A 58 -2.54 -3.55 -4.26
CA ALA A 58 -2.61 -2.61 -3.14
C ALA A 58 -3.58 -1.48 -3.46
N GLN A 59 -3.58 -1.00 -4.70
CA GLN A 59 -4.47 0.06 -5.16
C GLN A 59 -5.94 -0.37 -5.13
N ALA A 60 -6.23 -1.60 -5.54
CA ALA A 60 -7.56 -2.21 -5.42
C ALA A 60 -8.04 -2.39 -3.95
N LEU A 61 -7.14 -2.37 -2.97
CA LEU A 61 -7.51 -2.42 -1.55
C LEU A 61 -7.73 -1.02 -0.95
N MET A 62 -7.21 0.03 -1.59
CA MET A 62 -7.42 1.40 -1.14
C MET A 62 -8.73 1.99 -1.68
N ASP A 63 -9.16 1.53 -2.85
CA ASP A 63 -10.37 1.96 -3.52
C ASP A 63 -11.61 1.26 -2.92
N PRO A 64 -12.57 2.01 -2.36
CA PRO A 64 -13.76 1.44 -1.72
C PRO A 64 -14.78 0.89 -2.74
N GLU A 65 -14.71 1.28 -4.01
CA GLU A 65 -15.68 0.88 -5.04
C GLU A 65 -15.34 -0.48 -5.67
N THR A 66 -14.08 -0.91 -5.63
CA THR A 66 -13.63 -2.23 -6.09
C THR A 66 -13.85 -3.37 -5.07
N ALA A 67 -14.40 -3.08 -3.89
CA ALA A 67 -14.68 -4.06 -2.84
C ALA A 67 -15.81 -5.08 -3.17
N THR A 68 -16.51 -4.93 -4.30
CA THR A 68 -17.58 -5.85 -4.76
C THR A 68 -17.09 -7.05 -5.57
N GLY A 69 -15.81 -7.44 -5.51
CA GLY A 69 -15.34 -8.55 -6.34
C GLY A 69 -14.01 -9.18 -5.97
N LYS A 70 -13.97 -9.90 -4.84
CA LYS A 70 -13.29 -11.20 -4.61
C LYS A 70 -12.80 -11.28 -3.17
N LYS A 71 -13.67 -11.79 -2.30
CA LYS A 71 -13.23 -12.69 -1.23
C LYS A 71 -12.54 -13.87 -1.92
N GLN A 72 -11.22 -13.79 -2.08
CA GLN A 72 -10.45 -14.95 -2.49
C GLN A 72 -10.55 -15.94 -1.33
N LYS A 73 -11.45 -16.91 -1.50
CA LYS A 73 -11.59 -18.09 -0.65
C LYS A 73 -10.23 -18.80 -0.67
N LEU A 74 -9.47 -18.64 0.41
CA LEU A 74 -8.31 -19.46 0.70
C LEU A 74 -8.86 -20.79 1.23
N LEU A 75 -8.94 -21.79 0.36
CA LEU A 75 -9.08 -23.21 0.67
C LEU A 75 -8.54 -23.99 -0.52
#